data_AF-A0A836GEY0-F1
#
_entry.id   AF-A0A836GEY0-F1
#
_cell.length_a   1.000
_cell.length_b   1.000
_cell.length_c   1.000
_cell.angle_alpha   90.00
_cell.angle_beta   90.00
_cell.angle_gamma   90.00
#
_symmetry.space_group_name_H-M   'P 1'
#
loop_
_entity.id
_entity.type
_entity.pdbx_description
1 polymer ?
#
loop_
_entity_poly.entity_id
_entity_poly.type
_entity_poly.pdbx_seq_one_letter_code
_entity_poly.pdbx_strand_id
1 'polypeptide(L)'
;ACLMFSDTMKKEQYRAVILFLFLDGETCEEIKTKLDAVYGNSSPSMTTIRYWFNEFKRSRSSVFDEKRPSRPADVQSIVELRYELLPHPPHSPDLAPCNFFLFPNLKKWLDGKKFTANEEVIVETEAYFT
;
A
#
# COMPACT_ATOMS: atom_id res chain seq x y z
N ALA A 1 32.68 1.08 34.59
CA ALA A 1 31.81 0.42 33.61
C ALA A 1 30.88 1.48 33.03
N CYS A 2 31.14 1.93 31.80
CA CYS A 2 30.38 2.99 31.14
C CYS A 2 29.09 2.36 30.57
N LEU A 3 27.93 2.84 31.02
CA LEU A 3 26.64 2.39 30.52
C LEU A 3 26.46 2.92 29.10
N MET A 4 26.65 2.05 28.11
CA MET A 4 26.32 2.27 26.71
C MET A 4 24.79 2.35 26.58
N PHE A 5 24.20 3.52 26.83
CA PHE A 5 22.86 3.83 26.35
C PHE A 5 22.93 4.00 24.83
N SER A 6 22.89 2.90 24.09
CA SER A 6 22.60 2.94 22.65
C SER A 6 21.09 3.07 22.49
N ASP A 7 20.57 4.27 22.72
CA ASP A 7 19.19 4.60 22.35
C ASP A 7 19.07 4.44 20.83
N THR A 8 18.46 3.34 20.43
CA THR A 8 18.25 3.02 19.01
C THR A 8 17.20 3.99 18.51
N MET A 9 17.58 4.88 17.58
CA MET A 9 16.69 5.90 17.05
C MET A 9 15.44 5.25 16.43
N LYS A 10 14.26 5.83 16.69
CA LYS A 10 12.99 5.31 16.17
C LYS A 10 12.87 5.56 14.66
N LYS A 11 12.09 4.73 13.97
CA LYS A 11 11.94 4.79 12.50
C LYS A 11 11.43 6.16 12.02
N GLU A 12 10.57 6.80 12.79
CA GLU A 12 10.01 8.12 12.51
C GLU A 12 11.09 9.22 12.51
N GLN A 13 12.09 9.09 13.38
CA GLN A 13 13.18 10.07 13.45
C GLN A 13 14.07 9.99 12.21
N TYR A 14 14.36 8.78 11.70
CA TYR A 14 15.08 8.63 10.43
C TYR A 14 14.31 9.26 9.26
N ARG A 15 12.99 9.09 9.22
CA ARG A 15 12.14 9.67 8.18
C ARG A 15 12.13 11.20 8.24
N ALA A 16 12.14 11.78 9.44
CA ALA A 16 12.24 13.24 9.62
C ALA A 16 13.58 13.78 9.09
N VAL A 17 14.68 13.06 9.35
CA VAL A 17 16.00 13.43 8.83
C VAL A 17 16.04 13.31 7.30
N ILE A 18 15.46 12.24 6.72
CA ILE A 18 15.36 12.09 5.26
C ILE A 18 14.52 13.23 4.66
N LEU A 19 13.42 13.63 5.30
CA LEU A 19 12.59 14.75 4.84
C LEU A 19 13.36 16.06 4.86
N PHE A 20 14.09 16.34 5.95
CA PHE A 20 14.92 17.54 6.06
C PHE A 20 15.98 17.60 4.94
N LEU A 21 16.71 16.51 4.72
CA LEU A 21 17.75 16.45 3.67
C LEU A 21 17.15 16.51 2.26
N PHE A 22 15.95 15.95 2.06
CA PHE A 22 15.22 16.11 0.81
C PHE A 22 14.86 17.57 0.53
N LEU A 23 14.42 18.32 1.55
CA LEU A 23 14.13 19.75 1.44
C LEU A 23 15.39 20.61 1.23
N ASP A 24 16.53 20.14 1.74
CA ASP A 24 17.86 20.74 1.52
C ASP A 24 18.37 20.53 0.07
N GLY A 25 17.67 19.72 -0.73
CA GLY A 25 17.97 19.50 -2.16
C GLY A 25 18.93 18.34 -2.43
N GLU A 26 19.20 17.51 -1.44
CA GLU A 26 20.16 16.39 -1.54
C GLU A 26 19.59 15.21 -2.32
N THR A 27 20.47 14.45 -2.99
CA THR A 27 20.14 13.21 -3.68
C THR A 27 20.06 12.01 -2.73
N CYS A 28 19.49 10.87 -3.18
CA CYS A 28 19.37 9.67 -2.36
C CYS A 28 20.73 9.13 -1.89
N GLU A 29 21.74 9.23 -2.74
CA GLU A 29 23.11 8.78 -2.53
C GLU A 29 23.83 9.64 -1.50
N GLU A 30 23.66 10.96 -1.58
CA GLU A 30 24.19 11.90 -0.59
C GLU A 30 23.51 11.73 0.76
N ILE A 31 22.18 11.56 0.77
CA ILE A 31 21.41 11.25 1.99
C ILE A 31 21.94 9.97 2.63
N LYS A 32 22.19 8.90 1.86
CA LYS A 32 22.76 7.65 2.39
C LYS A 32 24.14 7.88 2.99
N THR A 33 25.00 8.61 2.29
CA THR A 33 26.36 8.90 2.75
C THR A 33 26.36 9.70 4.06
N LYS A 34 25.49 10.72 4.16
CA LYS A 34 25.32 11.52 5.38
C LYS A 34 24.77 10.68 6.54
N LEU A 35 23.79 9.81 6.28
CA LEU A 35 23.23 8.93 7.31
C LEU A 35 24.24 7.88 7.78
N ASP A 36 25.04 7.31 6.89
CA ASP A 36 26.12 6.37 7.27
C ASP A 36 27.22 7.06 8.07
N ALA A 37 27.59 8.29 7.71
CA ALA A 37 28.60 9.06 8.44
C ALA A 37 28.18 9.37 9.88
N VAL A 38 26.89 9.65 10.11
CA VAL A 38 26.37 10.01 11.44
C VAL A 38 25.95 8.78 12.26
N TYR A 39 25.30 7.79 11.62
CA TYR A 39 24.63 6.69 12.32
C TYR A 39 25.31 5.33 12.13
N GLY A 40 26.28 5.21 11.22
CA GLY A 40 27.03 3.98 10.97
C GLY A 40 26.13 2.77 10.79
N ASN A 41 26.32 1.76 11.65
CA ASN A 41 25.56 0.50 11.61
C ASN A 41 24.06 0.65 11.91
N SER A 42 23.64 1.79 12.49
CA SER A 42 22.23 2.09 12.73
C SER A 42 21.59 2.85 11.56
N SER A 43 22.34 3.17 10.51
CA SER A 43 21.78 3.88 9.35
C SER A 43 20.70 3.04 8.65
N PRO A 44 19.60 3.67 8.20
CA PRO A 44 18.62 2.99 7.37
C PRO A 44 19.25 2.48 6.07
N SER A 45 18.66 1.41 5.53
CA SER A 45 19.08 0.85 4.25
C SER A 45 18.79 1.82 3.10
N MET A 46 19.55 1.72 2.01
CA MET A 46 19.31 2.50 0.80
C MET A 46 17.87 2.34 0.29
N THR A 47 17.29 1.15 0.42
CA THR A 47 15.89 0.89 0.05
C THR A 47 14.90 1.73 0.85
N THR A 48 15.14 1.87 2.16
CA THR A 48 14.31 2.72 3.04
C THR A 48 14.43 4.19 2.65
N ILE A 49 15.64 4.66 2.37
CA ILE A 49 15.89 6.05 1.94
C ILE A 49 15.16 6.32 0.62
N ARG A 50 15.35 5.47 -0.39
CA ARG A 50 14.70 5.61 -1.69
C ARG A 50 13.17 5.58 -1.61
N TYR A 51 12.61 4.71 -0.76
CA TYR A 51 11.17 4.67 -0.52
C TYR A 51 10.66 6.01 0.00
N TRP A 52 11.23 6.53 1.09
CA TRP A 52 10.79 7.79 1.68
C TRP A 52 11.05 9.00 0.79
N PHE A 53 12.19 9.03 0.11
CA PHE A 53 12.51 10.07 -0.87
C PHE A 53 11.48 10.13 -2.00
N ASN A 54 11.06 8.98 -2.54
CA ASN A 54 10.02 8.92 -3.56
C ASN A 54 8.64 9.31 -3.00
N GLU A 55 8.31 8.94 -1.77
CA GLU A 55 7.06 9.37 -1.15
C GLU A 55 7.02 10.89 -0.92
N PHE A 56 8.14 11.53 -0.59
CA PHE A 56 8.24 12.99 -0.49
C PHE A 56 8.16 13.67 -1.86
N LYS A 57 8.75 13.08 -2.92
CA LYS A 57 8.50 13.52 -4.31
C LYS A 57 7.02 13.46 -4.70
N ARG A 58 6.27 12.51 -4.14
CA ARG A 58 4.82 12.35 -4.34
C ARG A 58 3.98 13.28 -3.44
N SER A 59 4.62 14.28 -2.83
CA SER A 59 3.99 15.32 -1.99
C SER A 59 3.34 14.80 -0.69
N ARG A 60 3.78 13.64 -0.17
CA ARG A 60 3.43 13.27 1.21
C ARG A 60 4.22 14.15 2.17
N SER A 61 3.55 14.83 3.09
CA SER A 61 4.18 15.68 4.13
C SER A 61 4.28 15.00 5.50
N SER A 62 3.63 13.85 5.69
CA SER A 62 3.66 13.11 6.95
C SER A 62 4.86 12.17 7.04
N VAL A 63 5.54 12.23 8.19
CA VAL A 63 6.67 11.35 8.57
C VAL A 63 6.17 10.08 9.30
N PHE A 64 4.94 10.11 9.79
CA PHE A 64 4.33 8.99 10.51
C PHE A 64 3.77 7.95 9.54
N ASP A 65 3.69 6.70 10.02
CA ASP A 65 2.93 5.68 9.31
C ASP A 65 1.46 6.13 9.24
N GLU A 66 1.01 6.47 8.03
CA GLU A 66 -0.42 6.62 7.77
C GLU A 66 -1.09 5.29 8.08
N LYS A 67 -2.24 5.35 8.77
CA LYS A 67 -3.05 4.17 9.00
C LYS A 67 -3.37 3.59 7.62
N ARG A 68 -2.75 2.44 7.30
CA ARG A 68 -2.97 1.75 6.03
C ARG A 68 -4.48 1.70 5.83
N PRO A 69 -5.03 2.17 4.69
CA PRO A 69 -6.45 2.03 4.46
C PRO A 69 -6.78 0.55 4.58
N SER A 70 -7.49 0.21 5.65
CA SER A 70 -8.04 -1.11 5.82
C SER A 70 -8.91 -1.38 4.60
N ARG A 71 -9.04 -2.66 4.21
CA ARG A 71 -10.19 -3.10 3.41
C ARG A 71 -11.44 -2.38 3.96
N PRO A 72 -12.31 -1.75 3.14
CA PRO A 72 -13.45 -1.02 3.67
C PRO A 72 -14.33 -2.01 4.41
N ALA A 73 -14.19 -2.01 5.73
CA ALA A 73 -14.91 -2.84 6.67
C ALA A 73 -15.43 -2.00 7.84
N ASP A 74 -15.18 -0.69 7.81
CA ASP A 74 -15.79 0.20 8.78
C ASP A 74 -17.16 0.58 8.24
N VAL A 75 -18.21 0.15 8.95
CA VAL A 75 -19.60 0.47 8.66
C VAL A 75 -19.79 1.99 8.50
N GLN A 76 -18.92 2.79 9.14
CA GLN A 76 -18.89 4.25 9.02
C GLN A 76 -18.70 4.75 7.58
N SER A 77 -17.80 4.15 6.78
CA SER A 77 -17.60 4.60 5.39
C SER A 77 -18.79 4.25 4.50
N ILE A 78 -19.52 3.18 4.81
CA ILE A 78 -20.73 2.77 4.08
C ILE A 78 -21.87 3.76 4.38
N VAL A 79 -21.98 4.18 5.63
CA VAL A 79 -22.94 5.19 6.10
C VAL A 79 -22.65 6.57 5.51
N GLU A 80 -21.38 7.00 5.45
CA GLU A 80 -20.97 8.25 4.80
C GLU A 80 -21.34 8.27 3.31
N LEU A 81 -21.18 7.14 2.62
CA LEU A 81 -21.58 6.95 1.23
C LEU A 81 -23.09 6.72 1.04
N ARG A 82 -23.88 6.77 2.12
CA ARG A 82 -25.34 6.58 2.14
C ARG A 82 -25.81 5.25 1.54
N TYR A 83 -24.98 4.22 1.59
CA TYR A 83 -25.41 2.88 1.23
C TYR A 83 -26.08 2.20 2.42
N GLU A 84 -27.19 1.51 2.17
CA GLU A 84 -27.84 0.66 3.18
C GLU A 84 -27.11 -0.68 3.27
N LEU A 85 -26.64 -1.03 4.47
CA LEU A 85 -25.99 -2.31 4.72
C LEU A 85 -27.06 -3.38 4.99
N LEU A 86 -27.34 -4.23 4.00
CA LEU A 86 -28.21 -5.38 4.18
C LEU A 86 -27.54 -6.42 5.09
N PRO A 87 -28.24 -6.97 6.11
CA PRO A 87 -27.68 -7.99 6.97
C PRO A 87 -27.40 -9.25 6.14
N HIS A 88 -26.14 -9.68 6.11
CA HIS A 88 -25.72 -10.91 5.43
C HIS A 88 -25.18 -11.91 6.45
N PRO A 89 -25.66 -13.16 6.45
CA PRO A 89 -25.14 -14.18 7.35
C PRO A 89 -23.66 -14.48 7.08
N PRO A 90 -22.88 -14.84 8.12
CA PRO A 90 -21.50 -15.26 7.95
C PRO A 90 -21.39 -16.47 7.01
N HIS A 91 -20.40 -16.44 6.10
CA HIS A 91 -20.04 -17.56 5.22
C HIS A 91 -21.18 -18.14 4.37
N SER A 92 -22.03 -17.29 3.77
CA SER A 92 -23.10 -17.76 2.87
C SER A 92 -22.83 -17.39 1.41
N PRO A 93 -21.92 -18.11 0.71
CA PRO A 93 -21.64 -17.84 -0.69
C PRO A 93 -22.90 -17.97 -1.57
N ASP A 94 -23.87 -18.79 -1.18
CA ASP A 94 -25.12 -19.02 -1.92
C ASP A 94 -26.08 -17.82 -1.90
N LEU A 95 -25.89 -16.89 -0.97
CA LEU A 95 -26.73 -15.69 -0.81
C LEU A 95 -26.15 -14.46 -1.51
N ALA A 96 -24.91 -14.54 -1.99
CA ALA A 96 -24.29 -13.48 -2.76
C ALA A 96 -24.62 -13.68 -4.25
N PRO A 97 -25.37 -12.78 -4.90
CA PRO A 97 -25.74 -12.92 -6.31
C PRO A 97 -24.51 -13.08 -7.23
N CYS A 98 -23.39 -12.46 -6.87
CA CYS A 98 -22.13 -12.60 -7.61
C CYS A 98 -21.55 -14.03 -7.56
N ASN A 99 -21.64 -14.70 -6.40
CA ASN A 99 -21.10 -16.05 -6.22
C ASN A 99 -21.97 -17.14 -6.83
N PHE A 100 -23.29 -17.00 -6.72
CA PHE A 100 -24.22 -17.99 -7.26
C PHE A 100 -24.44 -17.83 -8.78
N PHE A 101 -24.53 -16.59 -9.28
CA PHE A 101 -24.94 -16.32 -10.66
C PHE A 101 -23.77 -15.86 -11.53
N LEU A 102 -23.07 -14.80 -11.11
CA LEU A 102 -22.08 -14.15 -11.98
C LEU A 102 -20.85 -15.03 -12.26
N PHE A 103 -20.16 -15.49 -11.21
CA PHE A 103 -18.90 -16.22 -11.39
C PHE A 103 -19.06 -17.56 -12.13
N PRO A 104 -20.10 -18.38 -11.90
CA PRO A 104 -20.30 -19.59 -12.67
C PRO A 104 -20.53 -19.31 -14.17
N ASN A 105 -21.29 -18.27 -14.51
CA ASN A 105 -21.57 -17.92 -15.90
C ASN A 105 -20.36 -17.29 -16.60
N LEU A 106 -19.62 -16.43 -15.90
CA LEU A 106 -18.37 -15.88 -16.40
C LEU A 106 -17.31 -16.97 -16.60
N LYS A 107 -17.23 -17.95 -15.69
CA LYS A 107 -16.30 -19.08 -15.84
C LYS A 107 -16.62 -19.91 -17.09
N LYS A 108 -17.90 -20.15 -17.38
CA LYS A 108 -18.34 -20.82 -18.62
C LYS A 108 -17.99 -20.00 -19.87
N TRP A 109 -18.14 -18.67 -19.81
CA TRP A 109 -17.80 -17.76 -20.90
C TRP A 109 -16.31 -17.75 -21.22
N LEU A 110 -15.47 -17.84 -20.19
CA LEU A 110 -14.01 -17.85 -20.31
C LEU A 110 -13.44 -19.26 -20.56
N ASP A 111 -14.27 -20.29 -20.47
CA ASP A 111 -13.82 -21.67 -20.61
C ASP A 111 -13.24 -21.91 -22.02
N GLY A 112 -12.07 -22.57 -22.06
CA GLY A 112 -11.34 -22.83 -23.30
C GLY A 112 -10.58 -21.64 -23.90
N LYS A 113 -10.75 -20.41 -23.41
CA LYS A 113 -9.97 -19.24 -23.85
C LYS A 113 -8.58 -19.27 -23.20
N LYS A 114 -7.53 -19.00 -23.98
CA LYS A 114 -6.15 -18.86 -23.49
C LYS A 114 -5.69 -17.43 -23.74
N PHE A 115 -5.26 -16.78 -22.67
CA PHE A 115 -4.77 -15.41 -22.71
C PHE A 115 -3.26 -15.40 -22.48
N THR A 116 -2.55 -14.56 -23.21
CA THR A 116 -1.09 -14.40 -23.08
C THR A 116 -0.72 -13.13 -22.31
N ALA A 117 -1.67 -12.19 -22.21
CA ALA A 117 -1.51 -10.91 -21.52
C ALA A 117 -2.77 -10.56 -20.70
N ASN A 118 -2.62 -9.69 -19.71
CA ASN A 118 -3.73 -9.31 -18.82
C ASN A 118 -4.74 -8.41 -19.54
N GLU A 119 -4.27 -7.62 -20.50
CA GLU A 119 -5.08 -6.72 -21.30
C GLU A 119 -6.14 -7.50 -22.09
N GLU A 120 -5.80 -8.67 -22.60
CA GLU A 120 -6.72 -9.56 -23.32
C GLU A 120 -7.84 -10.08 -22.40
N VAL A 121 -7.50 -10.41 -21.15
CA VAL A 121 -8.47 -10.87 -20.14
C VAL A 121 -9.47 -9.75 -19.80
N ILE A 122 -8.98 -8.51 -19.69
CA ILE A 122 -9.81 -7.35 -19.36
C ILE A 122 -10.82 -7.10 -20.48
N VAL A 123 -10.36 -7.01 -21.73
CA VAL A 123 -11.23 -6.79 -22.89
C VAL A 123 -12.30 -7.88 -23.02
N GLU A 124 -11.91 -9.14 -22.85
CA GLU A 124 -12.86 -10.26 -22.94
C GLU A 124 -13.88 -10.27 -21.78
N THR A 125 -13.46 -9.82 -20.61
CA THR A 125 -14.36 -9.69 -19.45
C THR A 125 -15.31 -8.51 -19.63
N GLU A 126 -14.85 -7.38 -20.16
CA GLU A 126 -15.69 -6.23 -20.50
C GLU A 126 -16.71 -6.59 -21.58
N ALA A 127 -16.31 -7.38 -22.58
CA ALA A 127 -17.20 -7.89 -23.63
C ALA A 127 -18.32 -8.79 -23.08
N TYR A 128 -18.13 -9.47 -21.94
CA TYR A 128 -19.18 -10.26 -21.30
C TYR A 128 -20.28 -9.40 -20.66
N PHE A 129 -19.93 -8.19 -20.21
CA PHE A 129 -20.85 -7.27 -19.53
C PHE A 129 -21.50 -6.23 -20.45
N THR A 130 -21.07 -6.18 -21.73
CA THR A 130 -21.57 -5.27 -22.75
C THR A 130 -22.71 -5.91 -23.54
#